data_AF-A0A6G1RQS1-F1
#
_entry.id   AF-A0A6G1RQS1-F1
#
_cell.length_a   1.000
_cell.length_b   1.000
_cell.length_c   1.000
_cell.angle_alpha   90.00
_cell.angle_beta   90.00
_cell.angle_gamma   90.00
#
_symmetry.space_group_name_H-M   'P 1'
#
loop_
_entity.id
_entity.type
_entity.pdbx_description
1 polymer ?
#
loop_
_entity_poly.entity_id
_entity_poly.type
_entity_poly.pdbx_seq_one_letter_code
_entity_poly.pdbx_strand_id
1 'polypeptide(L)'
;VDVRDEFHGILAKGDSVILQHSVLTHIYVLSFLSGLAECRLGLNDILVKGNEIVARQDIMPTTTTKWIKLYSCRFHSCVDEDMFNNSRIILFNPLDACRFELMRFRTVFAEKTLPFTLRTAASING
;
A
#
# COMPACT_ATOMS: atom_id res chain seq x y z
N VAL A 1 2.72 -11.45 6.07
CA VAL A 1 2.18 -10.41 5.17
C VAL A 1 3.31 -9.98 4.26
N ASP A 2 3.07 -9.92 2.97
CA ASP A 2 4.02 -9.45 1.95
C ASP A 2 3.43 -8.25 1.23
N VAL A 3 4.22 -7.21 1.02
CA VAL A 3 3.77 -5.93 0.42
C VAL A 3 4.61 -5.68 -0.82
N ARG A 4 3.95 -5.61 -1.97
CA ARG A 4 4.57 -5.31 -3.26
C ARG A 4 4.08 -3.95 -3.74
N ASP A 5 5.02 -3.04 -3.96
CA ASP A 5 4.73 -1.69 -4.45
C ASP A 5 5.26 -1.51 -5.88
N GLU A 6 4.40 -1.08 -6.79
CA GLU A 6 4.71 -0.92 -8.21
C GLU A 6 4.59 0.54 -8.61
N PHE A 7 5.74 1.17 -8.86
CA PHE A 7 5.81 2.52 -9.41
C PHE A 7 5.84 2.47 -10.94
N HIS A 8 4.87 3.12 -11.58
CA HIS A 8 4.87 3.42 -13.01
C HIS A 8 4.99 4.92 -13.20
N GLY A 9 5.94 5.34 -14.03
CA GLY A 9 6.17 6.76 -14.34
C GLY A 9 6.52 6.97 -15.80
N ILE A 10 6.00 8.05 -16.38
CA ILE A 10 6.36 8.56 -17.71
C ILE A 10 7.17 9.82 -17.51
N LEU A 11 8.37 9.88 -18.11
CA LEU A 11 9.33 10.98 -17.92
C LEU A 11 9.45 11.84 -19.17
N ALA A 12 9.74 13.13 -18.97
CA ALA A 12 10.12 14.03 -20.05
C ALA A 12 11.50 13.66 -20.61
N LYS A 13 11.71 13.93 -21.90
CA LYS A 13 13.01 13.74 -22.57
C LYS A 13 14.06 14.68 -21.94
N GLY A 14 15.23 14.15 -21.59
CA GLY A 14 16.40 14.93 -21.17
C GLY A 14 16.48 15.25 -19.67
N ASP A 15 15.35 15.55 -19.01
CA ASP A 15 15.39 16.21 -17.69
C ASP A 15 14.88 15.36 -16.52
N SER A 16 14.51 14.10 -16.76
CA SER A 16 13.99 13.19 -15.71
C SER A 16 12.79 13.75 -14.92
N VAL A 17 12.07 14.70 -15.52
CA VAL A 17 10.84 15.29 -14.96
C VAL A 17 9.69 14.30 -15.13
N ILE A 18 8.95 14.05 -14.05
CA ILE A 18 7.78 13.16 -14.06
C ILE A 18 6.61 13.87 -14.75
N LEU A 19 6.15 13.33 -15.88
CA LEU A 19 4.95 13.82 -16.57
C LEU A 19 3.69 13.16 -16.03
N GLN A 20 3.75 11.85 -15.79
CA GLN A 20 2.67 11.06 -15.22
C GLN A 20 3.26 10.00 -14.30
N HIS A 21 2.58 9.71 -13.20
CA HIS A 21 2.96 8.59 -12.33
C HIS A 21 1.75 7.90 -11.73
N SER A 22 1.98 6.67 -11.28
CA SER A 22 0.99 5.77 -10.71
C SER A 22 1.71 4.83 -9.77
N VAL A 23 1.27 4.75 -8.52
CA VAL A 23 1.75 3.74 -7.58
C VAL A 23 0.61 2.75 -7.33
N LEU A 24 0.85 1.47 -7.55
CA LEU A 24 -0.08 0.37 -7.26
C LEU A 24 0.56 -0.54 -6.22
N THR A 25 -0.07 -0.62 -5.05
CA THR A 25 0.41 -1.44 -3.94
C THR A 25 -0.50 -2.66 -3.79
N HIS A 26 0.12 -3.83 -3.62
CA HIS A 26 -0.53 -5.12 -3.39
C HIS A 26 -0.12 -5.66 -2.02
N ILE A 27 -1.09 -6.13 -1.25
CA ILE A 27 -0.87 -6.80 0.03
C ILE A 27 -1.26 -8.27 -0.12
N TYR A 28 -0.29 -9.15 0.09
CA TYR A 28 -0.47 -10.58 0.11
C TYR A 28 -0.42 -11.12 1.54
N VAL A 29 -1.28 -12.09 1.82
CA VAL A 29 -1.26 -12.82 3.08
C VAL A 29 -1.07 -14.30 2.83
N LEU A 30 -0.28 -14.93 3.69
CA LEU A 30 -0.14 -16.35 3.87
C LEU A 30 -0.17 -16.58 5.38
N SER A 31 -1.01 -17.51 5.83
CA SER A 31 -1.18 -17.81 7.24
C SER A 31 -1.35 -19.30 7.47
N PHE A 32 -0.85 -19.76 8.61
CA PHE A 32 -1.02 -21.13 9.10
C PHE A 32 -1.66 -21.03 10.48
N LEU A 33 -2.99 -20.84 10.51
CA LEU A 33 -3.76 -20.64 11.73
C LEU A 33 -4.70 -21.81 11.94
N SER A 34 -4.86 -22.26 13.18
CA SER A 34 -5.80 -23.33 13.51
C SER A 34 -7.18 -22.75 13.79
N GLY A 35 -8.23 -23.38 13.24
CA GLY A 35 -9.62 -22.98 13.45
C GLY A 35 -10.06 -21.75 12.64
N LEU A 36 -11.24 -21.21 12.99
CA LEU A 36 -11.76 -19.98 12.40
C LEU A 36 -11.12 -18.77 13.11
N ALA A 37 -10.05 -18.24 12.53
CA ALA A 37 -9.32 -17.11 13.09
C ALA A 37 -9.70 -15.80 12.38
N GLU A 38 -10.28 -14.87 13.14
CA GLU A 38 -10.52 -13.49 12.66
C GLU A 38 -9.21 -12.68 12.75
N CYS A 39 -8.73 -12.19 11.61
CA CYS A 39 -7.51 -11.38 11.52
C CYS A 39 -7.85 -9.90 11.31
N ARG A 40 -7.03 -9.02 11.91
CA ARG A 40 -7.13 -7.56 11.78
C ARG A 40 -5.83 -7.00 11.24
N LEU A 41 -5.91 -6.18 10.20
CA LEU A 41 -4.76 -5.47 9.64
C LEU A 41 -5.04 -3.95 9.60
N GLY A 42 -4.18 -3.18 10.26
CA GLY A 42 -4.19 -1.72 10.20
C GLY A 42 -3.17 -1.20 9.18
N LEU A 43 -3.46 -0.04 8.59
CA LEU A 43 -2.58 0.65 7.66
C LEU A 43 -2.27 2.06 8.17
N ASN A 44 -1.14 2.64 7.76
CA ASN A 44 -0.77 4.03 7.98
C ASN A 44 -1.55 5.01 7.09
N ASP A 45 -2.88 4.88 7.08
CA ASP A 45 -3.78 5.67 6.28
C ASP A 45 -4.01 7.06 6.88
N ILE A 46 -3.89 8.12 6.07
CA ILE A 46 -4.08 9.51 6.50
C ILE A 46 -5.42 9.74 7.22
N LEU A 47 -6.44 8.94 6.91
CA LEU A 47 -7.76 9.03 7.57
C LEU A 47 -7.77 8.48 9.00
N VAL A 48 -6.73 7.73 9.41
CA VAL A 48 -6.53 7.21 10.77
C VAL A 48 -5.67 8.16 11.62
N LYS A 49 -5.02 9.16 11.00
CA LYS A 49 -4.12 10.08 11.69
C LYS A 49 -4.79 10.77 12.89
N GLY A 50 -4.25 10.56 14.08
CA GLY A 50 -4.77 11.10 15.34
C GLY A 50 -5.77 10.19 16.07
N ASN A 51 -6.26 9.13 15.43
CA ASN A 51 -7.13 8.11 16.01
C ASN A 51 -6.46 6.72 15.95
N GLU A 52 -5.14 6.69 16.19
CA GLU A 52 -4.33 5.47 16.10
C GLU A 52 -4.75 4.46 17.18
N ILE A 53 -5.15 3.26 16.76
CA ILE A 53 -5.45 2.17 17.68
C ILE A 53 -4.15 1.46 18.01
N VAL A 54 -3.59 1.78 19.17
CA VAL A 54 -2.41 1.10 19.71
C VAL A 54 -2.87 -0.08 20.57
N ALA A 55 -2.36 -1.28 20.30
CA ALA A 55 -2.75 -2.49 21.02
C ALA A 55 -2.46 -2.44 22.54
N ARG A 56 -1.63 -1.50 22.99
CA ARG A 56 -1.45 -1.19 24.40
C ARG A 56 -1.64 0.30 24.66
N GLN A 57 -2.42 0.61 25.70
CA GLN A 57 -2.77 1.98 26.11
C GLN A 57 -1.59 2.78 26.70
N ASP A 58 -0.46 2.12 27.00
CA ASP A 58 0.77 2.70 27.53
C ASP A 58 1.80 3.07 26.44
N ILE A 59 1.55 2.69 25.19
CA ILE A 59 2.42 3.04 24.06
C ILE A 59 1.90 4.34 23.47
N MET A 60 2.67 5.43 23.61
CA MET A 60 2.42 6.61 22.77
C MET A 60 2.56 6.18 21.31
N PRO A 61 1.54 6.43 20.46
CA PRO A 61 1.64 6.08 19.05
C PRO A 61 2.91 6.71 18.50
N THR A 62 3.86 5.88 18.07
CA THR A 62 5.08 6.36 17.44
C THR A 62 4.61 7.17 16.25
N THR A 63 4.81 8.49 16.28
CA THR A 63 4.24 9.41 15.31
C THR A 63 4.58 8.93 13.92
N THR A 64 3.61 8.31 13.25
CA THR A 64 3.81 7.82 11.90
C THR A 64 4.04 9.08 11.06
N THR A 65 5.26 9.30 10.58
CA THR A 65 5.61 10.54 9.89
C THR A 65 5.19 10.50 8.42
N LYS A 66 5.06 9.30 7.85
CA LYS A 66 4.69 9.05 6.45
C LYS A 66 3.32 8.39 6.35
N TRP A 67 2.27 9.22 6.38
CA TRP A 67 0.89 8.81 6.14
C TRP A 67 0.62 8.66 4.65
N ILE A 68 -0.12 7.62 4.28
CA ILE A 68 -0.50 7.36 2.88
C ILE A 68 -1.99 7.62 2.68
N LYS A 69 -2.34 8.18 1.53
CA LYS A 69 -3.74 8.30 1.10
C LYS A 69 -4.04 7.16 0.13
N LEU A 70 -4.97 6.30 0.53
CA LEU A 70 -5.39 5.14 -0.25
C LEU A 70 -6.44 5.55 -1.28
N TYR A 71 -6.29 5.09 -2.51
CA TYR A 71 -7.25 5.31 -3.61
C TYR A 71 -7.60 4.00 -4.29
N SER A 72 -8.83 3.90 -4.82
CA SER A 72 -9.26 2.75 -5.64
C SER A 72 -8.99 1.38 -5.00
N CYS A 73 -9.23 1.26 -3.68
CA CYS A 73 -9.03 0.01 -2.96
C CYS A 73 -9.88 -1.10 -3.58
N ARG A 74 -9.29 -2.29 -3.70
CA ARG A 74 -9.95 -3.53 -4.07
C ARG A 74 -9.55 -4.60 -3.07
N PHE A 75 -10.52 -5.38 -2.63
CA PHE A 75 -10.34 -6.36 -1.58
C PHE A 75 -10.64 -7.77 -2.09
N HIS A 76 -10.03 -8.76 -1.45
CA HIS A 76 -10.45 -10.15 -1.57
C HIS A 76 -11.83 -10.33 -0.90
N SER A 77 -12.60 -11.31 -1.37
CA SER A 77 -13.96 -11.59 -0.86
C SER A 77 -14.03 -12.01 0.60
N CYS A 78 -12.88 -12.29 1.24
CA CYS A 78 -12.83 -12.62 2.67
C CYS A 78 -12.69 -11.39 3.58
N VAL A 79 -12.58 -10.19 3.00
CA VAL A 79 -12.47 -8.93 3.73
C VAL A 79 -13.86 -8.35 4.01
N ASP A 80 -14.06 -7.85 5.21
CA ASP A 80 -15.22 -7.02 5.55
C ASP A 80 -14.99 -5.57 5.09
N GLU A 81 -15.54 -5.23 3.91
CA GLU A 81 -15.43 -3.90 3.34
C GLU A 81 -16.17 -2.83 4.16
N ASP A 82 -17.27 -3.17 4.82
CA ASP A 82 -18.03 -2.23 5.65
C ASP A 82 -17.23 -1.83 6.90
N MET A 83 -16.57 -2.81 7.52
CA MET A 83 -15.68 -2.57 8.65
C MET A 83 -14.50 -1.66 8.25
N PHE A 84 -13.93 -1.88 7.05
CA PHE A 84 -12.90 -1.00 6.51
C PHE A 84 -13.42 0.42 6.25
N ASN A 85 -14.60 0.56 5.65
CA ASN A 85 -15.18 1.88 5.36
C ASN A 85 -15.44 2.70 6.65
N ASN A 86 -15.85 2.03 7.73
CA ASN A 86 -16.19 2.67 8.99
C ASN A 86 -14.98 2.96 9.90
N SER A 87 -14.00 2.06 9.94
CA SER A 87 -12.90 2.14 10.92
C SER A 87 -11.50 2.21 10.33
N ARG A 88 -11.36 1.99 9.00
CA ARG A 88 -10.09 1.82 8.28
C ARG A 88 -9.24 0.62 8.74
N ILE A 89 -9.82 -0.31 9.50
CA ILE A 89 -9.20 -1.59 9.84
C ILE A 89 -9.68 -2.63 8.82
N ILE A 90 -8.80 -3.51 8.38
CA ILE A 90 -9.15 -4.62 7.49
C ILE A 90 -9.45 -5.83 8.36
N LEU A 91 -10.72 -6.25 8.41
CA LEU A 91 -11.14 -7.52 9.03
C LEU A 91 -11.13 -8.59 7.95
N PHE A 92 -10.58 -9.76 8.23
CA PHE A 92 -10.70 -10.88 7.32
C PHE A 92 -10.47 -12.22 8.01
N ASN A 93 -11.08 -13.27 7.46
CA ASN A 93 -10.72 -14.64 7.78
C ASN A 93 -9.76 -15.14 6.69
N PRO A 94 -8.49 -15.45 7.01
CA PRO A 94 -7.53 -15.83 5.98
C PRO A 94 -7.81 -17.23 5.43
N LEU A 95 -7.40 -17.45 4.18
CA LEU A 95 -7.39 -18.78 3.58
C LEU A 95 -6.27 -19.63 4.19
N ASP A 96 -6.57 -20.87 4.53
CA ASP A 96 -5.60 -21.76 5.18
C ASP A 96 -4.48 -22.17 4.22
N ALA A 97 -3.24 -22.09 4.71
CA ALA A 97 -2.00 -22.51 4.06
C ALA A 97 -1.81 -22.02 2.60
N CYS A 98 -2.52 -20.97 2.19
CA CYS A 98 -2.51 -20.46 0.83
C CYS A 98 -2.10 -18.99 0.80
N ARG A 99 -1.21 -18.64 -0.13
CA ARG A 99 -0.85 -17.25 -0.40
C ARG A 99 -1.86 -16.65 -1.37
N PHE A 100 -2.49 -15.55 -0.99
CA PHE A 100 -3.43 -14.83 -1.85
C PHE A 100 -3.27 -13.31 -1.71
N GLU A 101 -3.76 -12.57 -2.71
CA GLU A 101 -3.86 -11.11 -2.66
C GLU A 101 -5.04 -10.73 -1.76
N LEU A 102 -4.76 -10.12 -0.61
CA LEU A 102 -5.78 -9.66 0.33
C LEU A 102 -6.42 -8.35 -0.14
N MET A 103 -5.59 -7.43 -0.61
CA MET A 103 -6.04 -6.14 -1.12
C MET A 103 -5.01 -5.51 -2.05
N ARG A 104 -5.49 -4.61 -2.89
CA ARG A 104 -4.67 -3.70 -3.69
C ARG A 104 -5.26 -2.31 -3.71
N PHE A 105 -4.40 -1.30 -3.78
CA PHE A 105 -4.82 0.11 -3.78
C PHE A 105 -3.80 0.95 -4.52
N ARG A 106 -4.21 2.15 -4.90
CA ARG A 106 -3.35 3.14 -5.55
C ARG A 106 -2.96 4.23 -4.56
N THR A 107 -1.76 4.76 -4.72
CA THR A 107 -1.28 5.93 -3.97
C THR A 107 -0.66 6.95 -4.91
N VAL A 108 -0.48 8.17 -4.38
CA VAL A 108 0.26 9.23 -5.05
C VAL A 108 1.71 9.12 -4.59
N PHE A 109 2.64 9.15 -5.53
CA PHE A 109 4.07 9.27 -5.22
C PHE A 109 4.34 10.63 -4.58
N ALA A 110 4.64 10.63 -3.28
CA ALA A 110 4.76 11.84 -2.49
C ALA A 110 6.16 12.48 -2.53
N GLU A 111 7.16 11.75 -3.03
CA GLU A 111 8.54 12.22 -3.08
C GLU A 111 8.75 13.16 -4.28
N LYS A 112 9.63 14.16 -4.10
CA LYS A 112 9.91 15.17 -5.14
C LYS A 112 10.84 14.68 -6.24
N THR A 113 11.52 13.56 -6.02
CA THR A 113 12.54 12.99 -6.90
C THR A 113 12.18 11.55 -7.20
N LEU A 114 12.44 11.10 -8.43
CA LEU A 114 12.27 9.71 -8.80
C LEU A 114 13.13 8.78 -7.92
N PRO A 115 12.67 7.54 -7.68
CA PRO A 115 13.47 6.55 -6.98
C PRO A 115 14.77 6.20 -7.73
N PHE A 116 14.81 6.41 -9.05
CA PHE A 116 15.99 6.25 -9.89
C PHE A 116 15.92 7.16 -11.12
N THR A 117 17.08 7.57 -11.63
CA THR A 117 17.20 8.48 -12.78
C THR A 117 17.86 7.75 -13.95
N LEU A 118 17.24 7.77 -15.13
CA LEU A 118 17.80 7.20 -16.35
C LEU A 118 18.18 8.30 -17.34
N ARG A 119 19.44 8.30 -17.83
CA ARG A 119 19.88 9.14 -18.95
C ARG A 119 19.91 8.31 -20.22
N THR A 120 19.28 8.81 -21.28
CA THR A 120 19.26 8.17 -22.60
C THR A 120 20.00 9.04 -23.61
N ALA A 121 20.87 8.42 -24.40
CA ALA A 121 21.57 9.05 -25.52
C ALA A 121 21.48 8.13 -26.73
N ALA A 122 21.23 8.69 -27.90
CA ALA A 122 21.19 7.96 -29.16
C ALA A 122 21.95 8.78 -30.22
N SER A 123 22.82 8.12 -30.99
CA SER A 123 23.52 8.70 -32.13
C SER A 123 23.37 7.80 -33.34
N ILE A 124 23.22 8.39 -34.52
CA ILE A 124 23.22 7.68 -35.80
C ILE A 124 24.43 8.20 -36.57
N ASN A 125 25.33 7.30 -36.94
CA ASN A 125 26.48 7.61 -37.80
C ASN A 125 26.12 7.19 -39.22
N GLY A 126 26.22 8.12 -40.16
CA GLY A 126 26.13 7.87 -41.60
C GLY A 126 27.51 7.88 -42.25
#